data_AF-A0A925Q6B3-F1
#
_entry.id   AF-A0A925Q6B3-F1
#
_cell.length_a   1.000
_cell.length_b   1.000
_cell.length_c   1.000
_cell.angle_alpha   90.00
_cell.angle_beta   90.00
_cell.angle_gamma   90.00
#
_symmetry.space_group_name_H-M   'P 1'
#
loop_
_entity.id
_entity.type
_entity.pdbx_description
1 polymer ?
#
loop_
_entity_poly.entity_id
_entity_poly.type
_entity_poly.pdbx_seq_one_letter_code
_entity_poly.pdbx_strand_id
1 'polypeptide(L)'
;MKRGRRDVSVAALQFACGWDVGANIASAERLVRQAAKQGAQIILIQELFETPYFCIEQDSRHLRLATTVAENPAIAHFTKIARELGVVLPISFFEKANNVFFNSIAILDADGANLGVYRKAHIPNGPGYQE
;
A
#
# COMPACT_ATOMS: atom_id res chain seq x y z
N MET A 1 6.34 29.14 -22.90
CA MET A 1 7.37 28.70 -21.94
C MET A 1 7.63 27.21 -22.14
N LYS A 2 8.84 26.80 -22.54
CA LYS A 2 9.21 25.37 -22.55
C LYS A 2 9.40 24.95 -21.09
N ARG A 3 8.56 24.05 -20.57
CA ARG A 3 8.77 23.48 -19.22
C ARG A 3 10.14 22.82 -19.22
N GLY A 4 11.02 23.24 -18.30
CA GLY A 4 12.31 22.60 -18.09
C GLY A 4 12.13 21.12 -17.74
N ARG A 5 13.19 20.34 -17.91
CA ARG A 5 13.23 18.93 -17.50
C ARG A 5 12.86 18.83 -16.02
N ARG A 6 11.85 18.01 -15.71
CA ARG A 6 11.43 17.71 -14.34
C ARG A 6 11.94 16.32 -13.99
N ASP A 7 13.00 16.25 -13.21
CA ASP A 7 13.50 14.99 -12.68
C ASP A 7 12.62 14.53 -11.50
N VAL A 8 12.38 13.22 -11.42
CA VAL A 8 11.60 12.57 -10.35
C VAL A 8 12.37 11.36 -9.87
N SER A 9 12.70 11.32 -8.58
CA SER A 9 13.32 10.15 -7.95
C SER A 9 12.27 9.20 -7.38
N VAL A 10 12.45 7.90 -7.60
CA VAL A 10 11.53 6.85 -7.15
C VAL A 10 12.25 5.80 -6.31
N ALA A 11 11.54 5.10 -5.43
CA ALA A 11 12.06 4.00 -4.66
C ALA A 11 11.08 2.81 -4.62
N ALA A 12 11.63 1.60 -4.60
CA ALA A 12 10.90 0.37 -4.34
C ALA A 12 11.40 -0.22 -3.02
N LEU A 13 10.47 -0.61 -2.14
CA LEU A 13 10.79 -1.17 -0.85
C LEU A 13 10.66 -2.70 -0.86
N GLN A 14 11.44 -3.37 -0.03
CA GLN A 14 11.38 -4.82 0.15
C GLN A 14 11.62 -5.17 1.62
N PHE A 15 10.71 -5.95 2.22
CA PHE A 15 10.81 -6.45 3.59
C PHE A 15 9.95 -7.70 3.82
N ALA A 16 10.22 -8.40 4.93
CA ALA A 16 9.41 -9.54 5.35
C ALA A 16 8.18 -9.07 6.16
N CYS A 17 7.05 -9.76 5.98
CA CYS A 17 5.80 -9.46 6.68
C CYS A 17 5.41 -10.60 7.63
N GLY A 18 4.89 -10.24 8.81
CA GLY A 18 4.33 -11.18 9.79
C GLY A 18 2.83 -10.95 9.99
N TRP A 19 2.21 -11.64 10.96
CA TRP A 19 0.78 -11.48 11.28
C TRP A 19 0.46 -10.25 12.16
N ASP A 20 1.48 -9.56 12.66
CA ASP A 20 1.30 -8.30 13.37
C ASP A 20 1.27 -7.14 12.37
N VAL A 21 0.07 -6.64 12.10
CA VAL A 21 -0.20 -5.51 11.19
C VAL A 21 0.58 -4.26 11.62
N GLY A 22 0.63 -3.97 12.93
CA GLY A 22 1.33 -2.81 13.45
C GLY A 22 2.84 -2.89 13.21
N ALA A 23 3.43 -4.07 13.41
CA ALA A 23 4.84 -4.31 13.13
C ALA A 23 5.19 -4.17 11.64
N ASN A 24 4.31 -4.62 10.75
CA ASN A 24 4.47 -4.46 9.31
C ASN A 24 4.40 -2.99 8.88
N ILE A 25 3.42 -2.23 9.39
CA ILE A 25 3.28 -0.79 9.16
C ILE A 25 4.53 -0.04 9.66
N ALA A 26 5.02 -0.35 10.86
CA ALA A 26 6.24 0.26 11.40
C ALA A 26 7.48 -0.07 10.54
N SER A 27 7.58 -1.30 10.03
CA SER A 27 8.67 -1.71 9.14
C SER A 27 8.64 -0.95 7.81
N ALA A 28 7.46 -0.83 7.20
CA ALA A 28 7.25 -0.05 6.01
C ALA A 28 7.56 1.44 6.22
N GLU A 29 7.10 2.05 7.33
CA GLU A 29 7.40 3.46 7.64
C GLU A 29 8.90 3.70 7.77
N ARG A 30 9.63 2.85 8.49
CA ARG A 30 11.08 2.96 8.64
C ARG A 30 11.78 3.02 7.27
N LEU A 31 11.36 2.15 6.34
CA LEU A 31 11.91 2.11 4.99
C LEU A 31 11.46 3.29 4.11
N VAL A 32 10.21 3.74 4.24
CA VAL A 32 9.71 4.96 3.59
C VAL A 32 10.54 6.17 4.02
N ARG A 33 10.77 6.36 5.32
CA ARG A 33 11.60 7.46 5.85
C ARG A 33 13.04 7.37 5.35
N GLN A 34 13.61 6.15 5.28
CA GLN A 34 14.93 5.94 4.72
C GLN A 34 15.01 6.35 3.23
N ALA A 35 14.02 5.94 2.42
CA ALA A 35 13.96 6.30 1.01
C ALA A 35 13.74 7.80 0.79
N ALA A 36 12.87 8.43 1.59
CA ALA A 36 12.66 9.88 1.55
C ALA A 36 13.95 10.64 1.90
N LYS A 37 14.71 10.19 2.92
CA LYS A 37 16.03 10.76 3.27
C LYS A 37 17.05 10.65 2.13
N GLN A 38 16.90 9.66 1.24
CA GLN A 38 17.72 9.49 0.04
C GLN A 38 17.20 10.28 -1.17
N GLY A 39 16.13 11.08 -0.99
CA GLY A 39 15.58 11.96 -2.02
C GLY A 39 14.46 11.35 -2.87
N ALA A 40 13.92 10.19 -2.51
CA ALA A 40 12.78 9.61 -3.22
C ALA A 40 11.52 10.47 -3.05
N GLN A 41 10.79 10.67 -4.14
CA GLN A 41 9.56 11.47 -4.21
C GLN A 41 8.31 10.59 -4.39
N ILE A 42 8.47 9.39 -4.96
CA ILE A 42 7.44 8.36 -5.05
C ILE A 42 8.03 7.07 -4.50
N ILE A 43 7.38 6.49 -3.50
CA ILE A 43 7.91 5.31 -2.79
C ILE A 43 6.86 4.21 -2.81
N LEU A 44 7.21 3.05 -3.36
CA LEU A 44 6.31 1.91 -3.52
C LEU A 44 6.55 0.85 -2.44
N ILE A 45 5.49 0.52 -1.70
CA ILE A 45 5.42 -0.60 -0.76
C ILE A 45 4.88 -1.83 -1.48
N GLN A 46 5.32 -3.04 -1.10
CA GLN A 46 4.88 -4.30 -1.68
C GLN A 46 3.38 -4.61 -1.44
N GLU A 47 2.82 -5.48 -2.28
CA GLU A 47 1.41 -5.91 -2.25
C GLU A 47 1.02 -6.53 -0.89
N LEU A 48 -0.18 -6.20 -0.40
CA LEU A 48 -0.82 -6.77 0.79
C LEU A 48 0.11 -6.87 2.02
N PHE A 49 1.03 -5.92 2.18
CA PHE A 49 2.08 -5.95 3.18
C PHE A 49 1.60 -5.92 4.65
N GLU A 50 0.31 -5.65 4.89
CA GLU A 50 -0.28 -5.65 6.23
C GLU A 50 -0.25 -7.06 6.88
N THR A 51 -0.13 -8.13 6.10
CA THR A 51 -0.07 -9.52 6.58
C THR A 51 0.91 -10.36 5.76
N PRO A 52 1.15 -11.65 6.10
CA PRO A 52 1.71 -12.58 5.14
C PRO A 52 0.74 -12.73 3.95
N TYR A 53 1.25 -13.22 2.82
CA TYR A 53 0.41 -13.49 1.65
C TYR A 53 -0.54 -14.65 1.95
N PHE A 54 -1.79 -14.32 2.29
CA PHE A 54 -2.80 -15.28 2.75
C PHE A 54 -3.49 -16.05 1.61
N CYS A 55 -3.31 -15.62 0.35
CA CYS A 55 -3.91 -16.26 -0.82
C CYS A 55 -3.20 -17.56 -1.24
N ILE A 56 -2.42 -18.17 -0.35
CA ILE A 56 -1.87 -19.52 -0.56
C ILE A 56 -2.95 -20.61 -0.46
N GLU A 57 -4.08 -20.28 0.16
CA GLU A 57 -5.22 -21.17 0.41
C GLU A 57 -6.55 -20.42 0.29
N GLN A 58 -7.66 -21.17 0.18
CA GLN A 58 -9.01 -20.63 0.19
C GLN A 58 -9.64 -20.80 1.56
N ASP A 59 -9.66 -19.74 2.35
CA ASP A 59 -10.27 -19.72 3.67
C ASP A 59 -11.13 -18.46 3.89
N SER A 60 -12.43 -18.68 4.12
CA SER A 60 -13.40 -17.63 4.41
C SER A 60 -13.02 -16.73 5.59
N ARG A 61 -12.18 -17.21 6.53
CA ARG A 61 -11.69 -16.41 7.65
C ARG A 61 -10.85 -15.22 7.17
N HIS A 62 -10.15 -15.33 6.04
CA HIS A 62 -9.36 -14.24 5.46
C HIS A 62 -10.20 -13.05 4.99
N LEU A 63 -11.50 -13.23 4.73
CA LEU A 63 -12.40 -12.11 4.39
C LEU A 63 -12.51 -11.07 5.51
N ARG A 64 -12.17 -11.43 6.76
CA ARG A 64 -12.13 -10.49 7.90
C ARG A 64 -10.94 -9.53 7.84
N LEU A 65 -9.93 -9.82 7.02
CA LEU A 65 -8.77 -8.93 6.81
C LEU A 65 -9.15 -7.71 5.97
N ALA A 66 -10.25 -7.78 5.21
CA ALA A 66 -10.65 -6.70 4.34
C ALA A 66 -11.22 -5.51 5.12
N THR A 67 -10.87 -4.30 4.70
CA THR A 67 -11.28 -3.03 5.32
C THR A 67 -11.79 -2.06 4.26
N THR A 68 -12.62 -1.09 4.64
CA THR A 68 -12.86 0.07 3.75
C THR A 68 -11.65 1.00 3.76
N VAL A 69 -11.55 1.90 2.77
CA VAL A 69 -10.50 2.95 2.74
C VAL A 69 -10.48 3.76 4.04
N ALA A 70 -11.65 4.06 4.62
CA ALA A 70 -11.77 4.90 5.81
C ALA A 70 -11.36 4.16 7.10
N GLU A 71 -11.47 2.84 7.12
CA GLU A 71 -11.17 1.99 8.28
C GLU A 71 -9.74 1.42 8.24
N ASN A 72 -9.08 1.42 7.08
CA ASN A 72 -7.78 0.78 6.92
C ASN A 72 -6.67 1.52 7.72
N PRO A 73 -5.98 0.83 8.64
CA PRO A 73 -4.99 1.46 9.51
C PRO A 73 -3.74 1.91 8.74
N ALA A 74 -3.29 1.16 7.73
CA ALA A 74 -2.15 1.55 6.91
C ALA A 74 -2.43 2.84 6.13
N ILE A 75 -3.59 2.98 5.50
CA ILE A 75 -3.98 4.20 4.77
C ILE A 75 -4.00 5.40 5.73
N ALA A 76 -4.68 5.29 6.87
CA ALA A 76 -4.76 6.38 7.85
C ALA A 76 -3.38 6.79 8.39
N HIS A 77 -2.49 5.83 8.59
CA HIS A 77 -1.12 6.05 9.02
C HIS A 77 -0.29 6.76 7.94
N PHE A 78 -0.23 6.17 6.74
CA PHE A 78 0.60 6.67 5.64
C PHE A 78 0.09 7.98 5.04
N THR A 79 -1.19 8.35 5.21
CA THR A 79 -1.67 9.71 4.90
C THR A 79 -0.90 10.77 5.68
N LYS A 80 -0.63 10.54 6.96
CA LYS A 80 0.14 11.47 7.80
C LYS A 80 1.60 11.50 7.37
N ILE A 81 2.18 10.33 7.09
CA ILE A 81 3.59 10.18 6.68
C ILE A 81 3.84 10.81 5.31
N ALA A 82 2.95 10.61 4.33
CA ALA A 82 3.02 11.20 3.00
C ALA A 82 3.11 12.74 3.10
N ARG A 83 2.19 13.35 3.88
CA ARG A 83 2.17 14.79 4.17
C ARG A 83 3.42 15.27 4.89
N GLU A 84 3.86 14.54 5.92
CA GLU A 84 5.02 14.91 6.72
C GLU A 84 6.30 14.95 5.87
N LEU A 85 6.48 13.95 5.00
CA LEU A 85 7.70 13.77 4.21
C LEU A 85 7.63 14.45 2.84
N GLY A 86 6.44 14.85 2.38
CA GLY A 86 6.25 15.42 1.04
C GLY A 86 6.46 14.39 -0.07
N VAL A 87 5.99 13.16 0.12
CA VAL A 87 6.19 12.04 -0.83
C VAL A 87 4.88 11.37 -1.21
N VAL A 88 4.81 10.85 -2.44
CA VAL A 88 3.67 10.06 -2.94
C VAL A 88 3.82 8.60 -2.48
N LEU A 89 2.75 8.03 -1.93
CA LEU A 89 2.71 6.66 -1.41
C LEU A 89 1.50 5.89 -1.97
N PRO A 90 1.73 4.92 -2.87
CA PRO A 90 0.73 3.91 -3.19
C PRO A 90 0.62 2.87 -2.06
N ILE A 91 -0.57 2.73 -1.47
CA ILE A 91 -0.83 1.83 -0.34
C ILE A 91 -1.73 0.68 -0.78
N SER A 92 -1.15 -0.51 -0.93
CA SER A 92 -1.89 -1.75 -1.22
C SER A 92 -2.63 -2.22 0.03
N PHE A 93 -3.89 -2.63 -0.14
CA PHE A 93 -4.74 -3.14 0.94
C PHE A 93 -5.82 -4.08 0.39
N PHE A 94 -6.36 -4.92 1.26
CA PHE A 94 -7.52 -5.76 0.93
C PHE A 94 -8.81 -4.97 1.19
N GLU A 95 -9.49 -4.56 0.12
CA GLU A 95 -10.65 -3.67 0.18
C GLU A 95 -11.94 -4.45 0.39
N LYS A 96 -12.80 -3.94 1.28
CA LYS A 96 -14.22 -4.30 1.35
C LYS A 96 -15.07 -3.13 0.86
N ALA A 97 -15.93 -3.39 -0.13
CA ALA A 97 -16.93 -2.45 -0.63
C ALA A 97 -18.32 -3.11 -0.59
N ASN A 98 -19.09 -2.79 0.45
CA ASN A 98 -20.33 -3.49 0.80
C ASN A 98 -20.07 -5.01 0.96
N ASN A 99 -20.58 -5.81 0.03
CA ASN A 99 -20.46 -7.27 0.01
C ASN A 99 -19.41 -7.78 -0.98
N VAL A 100 -18.64 -6.89 -1.61
CA VAL A 100 -17.62 -7.24 -2.62
C VAL A 100 -16.24 -6.91 -2.08
N PHE A 101 -15.26 -7.71 -2.48
CA PHE A 101 -13.87 -7.61 -2.03
C PHE A 101 -12.94 -7.40 -3.21
N PHE A 102 -11.88 -6.63 -3.02
CA PHE A 102 -10.91 -6.32 -4.06
C PHE A 102 -9.50 -6.28 -3.50
N ASN A 103 -8.52 -6.75 -4.27
CA ASN A 103 -7.14 -6.32 -4.09
C ASN A 103 -7.01 -4.91 -4.67
N SER A 104 -6.72 -3.93 -3.82
CA SER A 104 -6.81 -2.51 -4.16
C SER A 104 -5.57 -1.76 -3.74
N ILE A 105 -5.38 -0.59 -4.35
CA ILE A 105 -4.31 0.34 -4.01
C ILE A 105 -4.85 1.76 -3.94
N ALA A 106 -4.66 2.42 -2.79
CA ALA A 106 -4.97 3.84 -2.60
C ALA A 106 -3.74 4.68 -2.94
N ILE A 107 -3.92 5.78 -3.69
CA ILE A 107 -2.81 6.66 -4.07
C ILE A 107 -2.81 7.89 -3.17
N LEU A 108 -1.85 7.95 -2.25
CA LEU A 108 -1.66 9.11 -1.36
C LEU A 108 -0.69 10.09 -2.01
N ASP A 109 -1.13 11.32 -2.22
CA ASP A 109 -0.28 12.40 -2.74
C ASP A 109 0.66 12.95 -1.65
N ALA A 110 1.64 13.74 -2.08
CA ALA A 110 2.66 14.34 -1.22
C ALA A 110 2.10 15.30 -0.16
N ASP A 111 0.86 15.79 -0.31
CA ASP A 111 0.15 16.59 0.70
C ASP A 111 -0.74 15.72 1.63
N GLY A 112 -0.69 14.41 1.48
CA GLY A 112 -1.50 13.42 2.19
C GLY A 112 -2.92 13.23 1.63
N ALA A 113 -3.32 13.91 0.55
CA ALA A 113 -4.60 13.68 -0.08
C ALA A 113 -4.67 12.27 -0.67
N ASN A 114 -5.79 11.57 -0.48
CA ASN A 114 -6.07 10.33 -1.20
C ASN A 114 -6.66 10.69 -2.58
N LEU A 115 -5.90 10.46 -3.65
CA LEU A 115 -6.28 10.77 -5.03
C LEU A 115 -7.27 9.76 -5.63
N GLY A 116 -7.50 8.63 -4.94
CA GLY A 116 -8.42 7.59 -5.37
C GLY A 116 -7.84 6.19 -5.19
N VAL A 117 -8.65 5.21 -5.60
CA VAL A 117 -8.34 3.78 -5.49
C VAL A 117 -8.37 3.13 -6.87
N TYR A 118 -7.37 2.30 -7.15
CA TYR A 118 -7.39 1.36 -8.26
C TYR A 118 -7.64 -0.06 -7.72
N ARG A 119 -8.50 -0.82 -8.41
CA ARG A 119 -8.82 -2.23 -8.10
C ARG A 119 -8.15 -3.12 -9.14
N LYS A 120 -7.43 -4.16 -8.68
CA LYS A 120 -6.67 -5.10 -9.53
C LYS A 120 -7.60 -5.71 -10.60
N ALA A 121 -7.22 -5.57 -11.87
CA ALA A 121 -8.07 -5.99 -12.99
C ALA A 121 -7.87 -7.45 -13.41
N HIS A 122 -6.65 -7.98 -13.22
CA HIS A 122 -6.29 -9.34 -13.60
C HIS A 122 -6.01 -10.14 -12.33
N ILE A 123 -6.87 -11.11 -12.04
CA ILE A 123 -6.83 -11.89 -10.81
C ILE A 123 -6.15 -13.24 -11.10
N PRO A 124 -4.99 -13.52 -10.48
CA PRO A 124 -4.31 -14.79 -10.67
C PRO A 124 -5.07 -15.92 -9.97
N ASN A 125 -4.88 -17.15 -10.47
CA ASN A 125 -5.42 -18.34 -9.82
C ASN A 125 -4.49 -19.52 -10.04
N GLY A 126 -4.15 -20.24 -8.97
CA GLY A 126 -3.29 -21.43 -9.01
C GLY A 126 -2.72 -21.79 -7.62
N PRO A 127 -2.08 -22.97 -7.48
CA PRO A 127 -1.46 -23.36 -6.22
C PRO A 127 -0.49 -22.30 -5.69
N GLY A 128 -0.72 -21.84 -4.45
CA GLY A 128 0.03 -20.77 -3.83
C GLY A 128 -0.43 -19.34 -4.16
N TYR A 129 -1.38 -19.16 -5.09
CA TYR A 129 -1.89 -17.87 -5.58
C TYR A 129 -3.38 -17.97 -5.96
N GLN A 130 -4.24 -18.21 -4.97
CA GLN A 130 -5.68 -18.43 -5.06
C GLN A 130 -6.45 -17.13 -4.72
N GLU A 131 -6.27 -16.08 -5.54
CA GLU A 131 -6.92 -14.77 -5.32
C GLU A 131 -8.39 -14.72 -5.78
#